data_AF-A0A2N3E6T3-F1
#
_entry.id   AF-A0A2N3E6T3-F1
#
_cell.length_a   1.000
_cell.length_b   1.000
_cell.length_c   1.000
_cell.angle_alpha   90.00
_cell.angle_beta   90.00
_cell.angle_gamma   90.00
#
_symmetry.space_group_name_H-M   'P 1'
#
loop_
_entity.id
_entity.type
_entity.pdbx_description
1 polymer ?
#
loop_
_entity_poly.entity_id
_entity_poly.type
_entity_poly.pdbx_seq_one_letter_code
_entity_poly.pdbx_strand_id
1 'polypeptide(L)'
;MKFTWFNLMPWPYLPDDFREKHRSVWVDIDSRLFDPTKSHEVYNSYMDMLEYAGTLGFDGIGVNEHHQNGYGIMPSPNIIAAGLARRTSDVGLVVLGNSIALYNPPVRVAEEFAMLDCISGGRLVAGFPVGTSMDTNYCYGQIPALTREKYQEAHDLIRRAWSDPDPFAWNGRYNKLRHVNIWPRPIQDPPPIHIPGGGSVETYDFCIDNTYSYSYLSFSGYIRAKALMQGYWDRVAERNAPDESPYRAGFAQTICVADTDEEAERLYSEHVSYFYNRCLHV
;
A
#
# COMPACT_ATOMS: atom_id res chain seq x y z
N MET A 1 -4.30 11.21 -10.39
CA MET A 1 -4.23 9.88 -11.01
C MET A 1 -5.63 9.28 -11.02
N LYS A 2 -6.06 8.65 -12.11
CA LYS A 2 -7.38 8.02 -12.23
C LYS A 2 -7.27 6.50 -12.16
N PHE A 3 -6.30 5.92 -12.86
CA PHE A 3 -6.09 4.48 -12.92
C PHE A 3 -4.68 4.13 -12.45
N THR A 4 -4.60 3.38 -11.36
CA THR A 4 -3.35 2.80 -10.86
C THR A 4 -3.40 1.29 -11.08
N TRP A 5 -2.41 0.74 -11.79
CA TRP A 5 -2.25 -0.70 -11.91
C TRP A 5 -1.37 -1.20 -10.78
N PHE A 6 -1.74 -2.28 -10.09
CA PHE A 6 -0.86 -2.88 -9.09
C PHE A 6 -1.06 -4.39 -9.04
N ASN A 7 -0.06 -5.08 -8.51
CA ASN A 7 -0.17 -6.48 -8.12
C ASN A 7 0.22 -6.64 -6.65
N LEU A 8 -0.27 -7.70 -6.01
CA LEU A 8 0.08 -8.04 -4.63
C LEU A 8 1.41 -8.78 -4.52
N MET A 9 1.96 -9.27 -5.64
CA MET A 9 3.08 -10.20 -5.66
C MET A 9 2.80 -11.45 -4.79
N PRO A 10 1.67 -12.16 -4.97
CA PRO A 10 1.40 -13.38 -4.20
C PRO A 10 2.41 -14.47 -4.55
N TRP A 11 2.70 -15.37 -3.60
CA TRP A 11 3.43 -16.59 -3.91
C TRP A 11 2.53 -17.52 -4.74
N PRO A 12 2.90 -17.91 -5.97
CA PRO A 12 2.00 -18.65 -6.86
C PRO A 12 2.07 -20.17 -6.69
N TYR A 13 2.92 -20.68 -5.79
CA TYR A 13 3.19 -22.11 -5.63
C TYR A 13 2.63 -22.71 -4.34
N LEU A 14 1.57 -22.12 -3.76
CA LEU A 14 0.88 -22.75 -2.64
C LEU A 14 0.18 -24.04 -3.13
N PRO A 15 0.27 -25.15 -2.37
CA PRO A 15 -0.25 -26.45 -2.79
C PRO A 15 -1.77 -26.41 -2.96
N ASP A 16 -2.32 -27.35 -3.74
CA ASP A 16 -3.76 -27.40 -4.01
C ASP A 16 -4.59 -27.68 -2.75
N ASP A 17 -4.02 -28.42 -1.81
CA ASP A 17 -4.61 -28.76 -0.51
C ASP A 17 -4.22 -27.78 0.61
N PHE A 18 -3.82 -26.55 0.25
CA PHE A 18 -3.34 -25.56 1.22
C PHE A 18 -4.38 -25.26 2.30
N ARG A 19 -5.65 -25.11 1.93
CA ARG A 19 -6.73 -24.77 2.88
C ARG A 19 -6.99 -25.88 3.89
N GLU A 20 -6.77 -27.12 3.49
CA GLU A 20 -7.02 -28.32 4.27
C GLU A 20 -5.87 -28.60 5.24
N LYS A 21 -4.63 -28.31 4.84
CA LYS A 21 -3.42 -28.67 5.59
C LYS A 21 -2.75 -27.50 6.31
N HIS A 22 -3.05 -26.26 5.92
CA HIS A 22 -2.45 -25.07 6.51
C HIS A 22 -3.51 -24.16 7.13
N ARG A 23 -3.20 -23.68 8.34
CA ARG A 23 -4.11 -22.84 9.14
C ARG A 23 -4.38 -21.51 8.45
N SER A 24 -3.32 -20.85 7.98
CA SER A 24 -3.37 -19.49 7.46
C SER A 24 -2.22 -19.26 6.48
N VAL A 25 -2.44 -18.37 5.51
CA VAL A 25 -1.40 -17.83 4.64
C VAL A 25 -0.65 -16.66 5.29
N TRP A 26 -1.13 -16.17 6.43
CA TRP A 26 -0.61 -15.00 7.14
C TRP A 26 0.02 -15.34 8.51
N VAL A 27 1.06 -14.59 8.88
CA VAL A 27 1.78 -14.60 10.17
C VAL A 27 2.61 -15.87 10.45
N ASP A 28 1.98 -17.04 10.41
CA ASP A 28 2.59 -18.33 10.77
C ASP A 28 2.59 -19.37 9.63
N ILE A 29 2.56 -18.89 8.38
CA ILE A 29 2.73 -19.73 7.20
C ILE A 29 4.03 -20.54 7.28
N ASP A 30 3.96 -21.82 6.90
CA ASP A 30 5.13 -22.70 6.89
C ASP A 30 6.16 -22.21 5.86
N SER A 31 7.34 -21.80 6.36
CA SER A 31 8.42 -21.25 5.54
C SER A 31 8.98 -22.26 4.53
N ARG A 32 8.74 -23.57 4.72
CA ARG A 32 9.14 -24.62 3.76
C ARG A 32 8.32 -24.59 2.46
N LEU A 33 7.20 -23.86 2.43
CA LEU A 33 6.44 -23.62 1.21
C LEU A 33 7.11 -22.61 0.28
N PHE A 34 8.10 -21.87 0.77
CA PHE A 34 8.86 -20.91 -0.01
C PHE A 34 10.11 -21.53 -0.61
N ASP A 35 10.29 -21.36 -1.92
CA ASP A 35 11.48 -21.81 -2.65
C ASP A 35 12.29 -20.58 -3.10
N PRO A 36 13.49 -20.34 -2.53
CA PRO A 36 14.27 -19.16 -2.87
C PRO A 36 14.73 -19.14 -4.33
N THR A 37 14.89 -20.30 -4.98
CA THR A 37 15.29 -20.36 -6.39
C THR A 37 14.16 -19.89 -7.28
N LYS A 38 12.94 -20.41 -7.05
CA LYS A 38 11.75 -19.96 -7.78
C LYS A 38 11.42 -18.50 -7.50
N SER A 39 11.74 -18.00 -6.30
CA SER A 39 11.49 -16.60 -5.96
C SER A 39 12.14 -15.61 -6.94
N HIS A 40 13.29 -15.96 -7.52
CA HIS A 40 13.93 -15.14 -8.55
C HIS A 40 12.99 -14.88 -9.74
N GLU A 41 12.38 -15.93 -10.30
CA GLU A 41 11.44 -15.80 -11.42
C GLU A 41 10.18 -15.03 -11.01
N VAL A 42 9.67 -15.30 -9.80
CA VAL A 42 8.46 -14.65 -9.27
C VAL A 42 8.65 -13.13 -9.14
N TYR A 43 9.73 -12.69 -8.47
CA TYR A 43 10.01 -11.26 -8.31
C TYR A 43 10.18 -10.55 -9.64
N ASN A 44 10.99 -11.11 -10.55
CA ASN A 44 11.23 -10.49 -11.85
C ASN A 44 9.94 -10.44 -12.70
N SER A 45 9.13 -11.50 -12.71
CA SER A 45 7.87 -11.52 -13.46
C SER A 45 6.91 -10.42 -12.98
N TYR A 46 6.75 -10.23 -11.67
CA TYR A 46 5.88 -9.18 -11.14
C TYR A 46 6.42 -7.76 -11.36
N MET A 47 7.75 -7.60 -11.35
CA MET A 47 8.38 -6.32 -11.71
C MET A 47 8.23 -6.02 -13.20
N ASP A 48 8.43 -7.00 -14.08
CA ASP A 48 8.23 -6.87 -15.52
C ASP A 48 6.78 -6.47 -15.84
N MET A 49 5.79 -7.03 -15.12
CA MET A 49 4.39 -6.60 -15.26
C MET A 49 4.17 -5.14 -14.86
N LEU A 50 4.79 -4.68 -13.76
CA LEU A 50 4.70 -3.28 -13.32
C LEU A 50 5.35 -2.33 -14.33
N GLU A 51 6.49 -2.70 -14.88
CA GLU A 51 7.18 -1.93 -15.92
C GLU A 51 6.37 -1.87 -17.20
N TYR A 52 5.82 -3.01 -17.64
CA TYR A 52 4.98 -3.07 -18.81
C TYR A 52 3.71 -2.22 -18.62
N ALA A 53 3.05 -2.31 -17.45
CA ALA A 53 1.93 -1.44 -17.12
C ALA A 53 2.30 0.06 -17.21
N GLY A 54 3.51 0.43 -16.80
CA GLY A 54 4.03 1.79 -16.97
C GLY A 54 4.09 2.29 -18.42
N THR A 55 4.03 1.40 -19.42
CA THR A 55 4.02 1.74 -20.85
C THR A 55 2.63 1.78 -21.47
N LEU A 56 1.60 1.31 -20.76
CA LEU A 56 0.24 1.13 -21.28
C LEU A 56 -0.71 2.33 -21.02
N GLY A 57 -0.19 3.43 -20.47
CA GLY A 57 -0.97 4.64 -20.23
C GLY A 57 -1.73 4.68 -18.90
N PHE A 58 -1.40 3.81 -17.94
CA PHE A 58 -1.85 3.97 -16.55
C PHE A 58 -1.26 5.24 -15.94
N ASP A 59 -2.01 5.93 -15.07
CA ASP A 59 -1.52 7.13 -14.38
C ASP A 59 -0.47 6.77 -13.31
N GLY A 60 -0.55 5.55 -12.76
CA GLY A 60 0.33 5.08 -11.72
C GLY A 60 0.52 3.57 -11.73
N ILE A 61 1.65 3.12 -11.18
CA ILE A 61 1.92 1.72 -10.86
C ILE A 61 2.12 1.57 -9.35
N GLY A 62 1.47 0.57 -8.78
CA GLY A 62 1.35 0.38 -7.34
C GLY A 62 2.23 -0.74 -6.80
N VAL A 63 2.89 -0.46 -5.67
CA VAL A 63 3.61 -1.46 -4.85
C VAL A 63 3.02 -1.47 -3.44
N ASN A 64 2.99 -2.62 -2.77
CA ASN A 64 2.31 -2.80 -1.48
C ASN A 64 3.26 -3.32 -0.40
N GLU A 65 2.85 -3.28 0.86
CA GLU A 65 3.62 -3.78 1.99
C GLU A 65 2.85 -4.88 2.71
N HIS A 66 3.49 -6.04 2.84
CA HIS A 66 2.92 -7.20 3.54
C HIS A 66 4.03 -8.04 4.20
N HIS A 67 3.76 -8.54 5.41
CA HIS A 67 4.77 -9.21 6.23
C HIS A 67 4.38 -10.64 6.63
N GLN A 68 5.38 -11.53 6.67
CA GLN A 68 5.23 -12.93 7.10
C GLN A 68 4.05 -13.68 6.45
N ASN A 69 3.88 -13.56 5.13
CA ASN A 69 2.79 -14.22 4.43
C ASN A 69 3.11 -14.61 2.98
N GLY A 70 2.29 -15.52 2.44
CA GLY A 70 2.33 -15.92 1.02
C GLY A 70 1.33 -15.15 0.13
N TYR A 71 0.58 -14.21 0.70
CA TYR A 71 -0.42 -13.39 0.01
C TYR A 71 0.21 -12.22 -0.77
N GLY A 72 1.28 -11.66 -0.24
CA GLY A 72 2.13 -10.68 -0.89
C GLY A 72 3.54 -10.74 -0.33
N ILE A 73 4.50 -11.12 -1.16
CA ILE A 73 5.90 -11.32 -0.73
C ILE A 73 6.72 -10.02 -0.80
N MET A 74 6.07 -8.87 -0.62
CA MET A 74 6.70 -7.54 -0.69
C MET A 74 6.75 -6.89 0.70
N PRO A 75 7.75 -7.24 1.55
CA PRO A 75 7.86 -6.66 2.90
C PRO A 75 8.45 -5.26 2.91
N SER A 76 9.09 -4.83 1.80
CA SER A 76 9.60 -3.48 1.64
C SER A 76 9.30 -2.99 0.21
N PRO A 77 8.14 -2.34 -0.01
CA PRO A 77 7.79 -1.84 -1.33
C PRO A 77 8.77 -0.81 -1.86
N ASN A 78 9.47 -0.10 -0.98
CA ASN A 78 10.44 0.91 -1.35
C ASN A 78 11.59 0.32 -2.18
N ILE A 79 11.97 -0.94 -1.94
CA ILE A 79 13.00 -1.64 -2.73
C ILE A 79 12.52 -1.86 -4.17
N ILE A 80 11.27 -2.33 -4.34
CA ILE A 80 10.67 -2.56 -5.65
C ILE A 80 10.46 -1.23 -6.37
N ALA A 81 9.92 -0.22 -5.69
CA ALA A 81 9.73 1.13 -6.22
C ALA A 81 11.05 1.76 -6.70
N ALA A 82 12.15 1.55 -5.98
CA ALA A 82 13.46 2.08 -6.38
C ALA A 82 13.94 1.49 -7.72
N GLY A 83 13.70 0.19 -7.96
CA GLY A 83 13.96 -0.44 -9.26
C GLY A 83 13.09 0.18 -10.36
N LEU A 84 11.78 0.30 -10.11
CA LEU A 84 10.81 0.87 -11.06
C LEU A 84 11.09 2.33 -11.37
N ALA A 85 11.59 3.11 -10.41
CA ALA A 85 11.89 4.53 -10.59
C ALA A 85 12.92 4.80 -11.69
N ARG A 86 13.83 3.86 -11.93
CA ARG A 86 14.82 3.96 -13.01
C ARG A 86 14.40 3.27 -14.30
N ARG A 87 13.44 2.35 -14.22
CA ARG A 87 12.96 1.53 -15.36
C ARG A 87 11.70 2.08 -16.01
N THR A 88 11.12 3.14 -15.44
CA THR A 88 9.95 3.85 -15.95
C THR A 88 10.22 5.35 -15.99
N SER A 89 9.57 6.06 -16.93
CA SER A 89 9.85 7.48 -17.18
C SER A 89 8.75 8.41 -16.68
N ASP A 90 7.48 8.12 -17.02
CA ASP A 90 6.39 9.10 -16.85
C ASP A 90 5.32 8.66 -15.84
N VAL A 91 5.19 7.36 -15.60
CA VAL A 91 4.13 6.81 -14.72
C VAL A 91 4.37 7.16 -13.25
N GLY A 92 3.31 7.46 -12.50
CA GLY A 92 3.39 7.69 -11.06
C GLY A 92 3.83 6.42 -10.31
N LEU A 93 4.67 6.59 -9.29
CA LEU A 93 5.09 5.49 -8.41
C LEU A 93 4.25 5.54 -7.14
N VAL A 94 3.21 4.71 -7.10
CA VAL A 94 2.28 4.67 -5.98
C VAL A 94 2.77 3.63 -4.99
N VAL A 95 3.47 4.05 -3.95
CA VAL A 95 3.70 3.15 -2.82
C VAL A 95 2.39 3.07 -2.08
N LEU A 96 1.60 2.02 -2.29
CA LEU A 96 0.31 1.83 -1.63
C LEU A 96 0.51 1.60 -0.13
N GLY A 97 1.64 1.04 0.31
CA GLY A 97 1.86 0.76 1.72
C GLY A 97 3.24 1.10 2.24
N ASN A 98 3.34 2.07 3.13
CA ASN A 98 4.21 1.97 4.30
C ASN A 98 3.35 2.25 5.52
N SER A 99 3.04 1.24 6.33
CA SER A 99 2.29 1.49 7.56
C SER A 99 3.18 2.17 8.61
N ILE A 100 3.16 3.49 8.63
CA ILE A 100 4.09 4.32 9.41
C ILE A 100 4.05 4.07 10.92
N ALA A 101 3.03 3.37 11.43
CA ALA A 101 2.93 2.99 12.84
C ALA A 101 3.83 1.79 13.23
N LEU A 102 4.29 0.97 12.27
CA LEU A 102 5.20 -0.14 12.55
C LEU A 102 6.68 0.27 12.64
N TYR A 103 7.02 1.45 12.14
CA TYR A 103 8.39 1.96 12.11
C TYR A 103 8.70 2.87 13.30
N ASN A 104 9.83 2.61 13.97
CA ASN A 104 10.30 3.44 15.09
C ASN A 104 11.83 3.65 15.00
N PRO A 105 12.31 4.86 14.67
CA PRO A 105 11.52 6.04 14.33
C PRO A 105 10.93 5.96 12.90
N PRO A 106 9.78 6.61 12.64
CA PRO A 106 9.16 6.67 11.32
C PRO A 106 9.92 7.61 10.36
N VAL A 107 10.94 8.33 10.84
CA VAL A 107 11.82 9.18 10.02
C VAL A 107 12.49 8.39 8.89
N ARG A 108 12.75 7.09 9.09
CA ARG A 108 13.25 6.21 8.02
C ARG A 108 12.32 6.20 6.80
N VAL A 109 11.00 6.17 7.02
CA VAL A 109 10.02 6.22 5.92
C VAL A 109 10.07 7.58 5.22
N ALA A 110 10.24 8.68 5.97
CA ALA A 110 10.40 10.02 5.39
C ALA A 110 11.61 10.09 4.45
N GLU A 111 12.75 9.54 4.87
CA GLU A 111 13.99 9.51 4.08
C GLU A 111 13.87 8.60 2.85
N GLU A 112 13.34 7.40 3.00
CA GLU A 112 13.17 6.45 1.90
C GLU A 112 12.19 7.00 0.83
N PHE A 113 11.11 7.65 1.24
CA PHE A 113 10.18 8.32 0.32
C PHE A 113 10.81 9.54 -0.34
N ALA A 114 11.53 10.39 0.40
CA ALA A 114 12.26 11.49 -0.20
C ALA A 114 13.28 10.99 -1.25
N MET A 115 13.96 9.87 -0.96
CA MET A 115 14.89 9.24 -1.89
C MET A 115 14.19 8.71 -3.14
N LEU A 116 13.04 8.03 -3.01
CA LEU A 116 12.25 7.58 -4.17
C LEU A 116 11.76 8.77 -5.01
N ASP A 117 11.34 9.85 -4.36
CA ASP A 117 10.93 11.07 -5.04
C ASP A 117 12.09 11.66 -5.85
N CYS A 118 13.29 11.74 -5.25
CA CYS A 118 14.50 12.19 -5.95
C CYS A 118 14.90 11.28 -7.12
N ILE A 119 14.91 9.95 -6.93
CA ILE A 119 15.30 9.00 -7.97
C ILE A 119 14.32 9.06 -9.15
N SER A 120 13.03 9.20 -8.86
CA SER A 120 11.98 9.20 -9.87
C SER A 120 11.79 10.54 -10.57
N GLY A 121 12.38 11.62 -10.04
CA GLY A 121 12.19 12.98 -10.57
C GLY A 121 10.86 13.61 -10.17
N GLY A 122 10.36 13.29 -8.97
CA GLY A 122 9.12 13.85 -8.45
C GLY A 122 7.86 13.07 -8.84
N ARG A 123 7.94 11.74 -8.99
CA ARG A 123 6.79 10.89 -9.37
C ARG A 123 6.21 10.08 -8.22
N LEU A 124 6.69 10.26 -6.99
CA LEU A 124 6.21 9.50 -5.85
C LEU A 124 4.79 9.90 -5.47
N VAL A 125 3.98 8.90 -5.13
CA VAL A 125 2.77 9.06 -4.32
C VAL A 125 2.94 8.20 -3.06
N ALA A 126 2.96 8.86 -1.91
CA ALA A 126 3.29 8.30 -0.61
C ALA A 126 2.06 7.66 0.05
N GLY A 127 2.00 6.34 0.12
CA GLY A 127 0.91 5.61 0.78
C GLY A 127 1.17 5.36 2.26
N PHE A 128 0.23 5.79 3.10
CA PHE A 128 0.27 5.57 4.54
C PHE A 128 -0.98 4.78 4.99
N PRO A 129 -1.05 3.46 4.76
CA PRO A 129 -2.10 2.67 5.38
C PRO A 129 -1.86 2.63 6.89
N VAL A 130 -2.94 2.54 7.67
CA VAL A 130 -2.80 2.27 9.11
C VAL A 130 -2.23 0.87 9.36
N GLY A 131 -2.43 -0.03 8.40
CA GLY A 131 -2.01 -1.42 8.48
C GLY A 131 -3.11 -2.33 9.03
N THR A 132 -2.98 -3.61 8.71
CA THR A 132 -3.87 -4.65 9.25
C THR A 132 -3.34 -5.11 10.60
N SER A 133 -4.18 -5.74 11.43
CA SER A 133 -3.71 -6.31 12.70
C SER A 133 -2.60 -7.34 12.52
N MET A 134 -2.57 -8.01 11.38
CA MET A 134 -1.64 -9.10 11.11
C MET A 134 -0.26 -8.56 10.76
N ASP A 135 -0.18 -7.57 9.88
CA ASP A 135 1.08 -6.87 9.60
C ASP A 135 1.57 -6.09 10.83
N THR A 136 0.70 -5.28 11.44
CA THR A 136 1.12 -4.30 12.45
C THR A 136 1.26 -4.92 13.85
N ASN A 137 0.29 -5.74 14.29
CA ASN A 137 0.25 -6.25 15.66
C ASN A 137 0.88 -7.63 15.79
N TYR A 138 0.56 -8.56 14.90
CA TYR A 138 1.09 -9.93 14.98
C TYR A 138 2.52 -10.02 14.47
N CYS A 139 2.83 -9.47 13.29
CA CYS A 139 4.19 -9.54 12.73
C CYS A 139 5.15 -8.55 13.41
N TYR A 140 4.74 -7.29 13.59
CA TYR A 140 5.61 -6.24 14.14
C TYR A 140 5.43 -5.99 15.65
N GLY A 141 4.58 -6.77 16.31
CA GLY A 141 4.42 -6.73 17.77
C GLY A 141 3.88 -5.40 18.31
N GLN A 142 3.27 -4.55 17.48
CA GLN A 142 2.71 -3.29 17.96
C GLN A 142 1.51 -3.55 18.86
N ILE A 143 1.33 -2.72 19.88
CA ILE A 143 0.17 -2.81 20.77
C ILE A 143 -1.06 -2.26 20.03
N PRO A 144 -2.14 -3.06 19.80
CA PRO A 144 -3.30 -2.64 19.02
C PRO A 144 -3.93 -1.33 19.50
N ALA A 145 -4.04 -1.17 20.83
CA ALA A 145 -4.62 0.02 21.45
C ALA A 145 -3.82 1.31 21.17
N LEU A 146 -2.54 1.21 20.80
CA LEU A 146 -1.67 2.35 20.54
C LEU A 146 -1.47 2.63 19.04
N THR A 147 -1.91 1.73 18.16
CA THR A 147 -1.63 1.83 16.70
C THR A 147 -2.04 3.17 16.11
N ARG A 148 -3.24 3.65 16.43
CA ARG A 148 -3.78 4.91 15.86
C ARG A 148 -3.05 6.15 16.36
N GLU A 149 -2.76 6.21 17.66
CA GLU A 149 -2.00 7.33 18.23
C GLU A 149 -0.56 7.37 17.70
N LYS A 150 0.09 6.20 17.57
CA LYS A 150 1.40 6.08 16.93
C LYS A 150 1.38 6.49 15.46
N TYR A 151 0.35 6.05 14.73
CA TYR A 151 0.15 6.40 13.33
C TYR A 151 0.05 7.93 13.15
N GLN A 152 -0.77 8.59 13.96
CA GLN A 152 -0.93 10.04 13.93
C GLN A 152 0.38 10.77 14.24
N GLU A 153 1.08 10.39 15.31
CA GLU A 153 2.36 11.02 15.66
C GLU A 153 3.43 10.79 14.57
N ALA A 154 3.46 9.58 14.00
CA ALA A 154 4.38 9.24 12.91
C ALA A 154 4.09 10.07 11.66
N HIS A 155 2.83 10.25 11.31
CA HIS A 155 2.40 11.09 10.20
C HIS A 155 2.89 12.54 10.38
N ASP A 156 2.64 13.12 11.55
CA ASP A 156 2.99 14.53 11.82
C ASP A 156 4.51 14.72 11.82
N LEU A 157 5.26 13.75 12.36
CA LEU A 157 6.72 13.73 12.30
C LEU A 157 7.24 13.64 10.86
N ILE A 158 6.70 12.74 10.04
CA ILE A 158 7.13 12.59 8.63
C ILE A 158 6.82 13.87 7.84
N ARG A 159 5.61 14.42 7.97
CA ARG A 159 5.21 15.66 7.30
C ARG A 159 6.14 16.81 7.63
N ARG A 160 6.44 16.98 8.92
CA ARG A 160 7.35 18.02 9.39
C ARG A 160 8.78 17.79 8.89
N ALA A 161 9.24 16.54 8.86
CA ALA A 161 10.55 16.18 8.33
C ALA A 161 10.72 16.58 6.86
N TRP A 162 9.67 16.46 6.03
CA TRP A 162 9.71 16.92 4.64
C TRP A 162 9.69 18.45 4.51
N SER A 163 8.85 19.13 5.31
CA SER A 163 8.61 20.57 5.16
C SER A 163 9.68 21.46 5.80
N ASP A 164 10.14 21.12 7.01
CA ASP A 164 11.05 21.98 7.76
C ASP A 164 12.45 21.98 7.11
N PRO A 165 12.99 23.15 6.71
CA PRO A 165 14.31 23.24 6.10
C PRO A 165 15.45 23.13 7.12
N ASP A 166 15.19 23.43 8.38
CA ASP A 166 16.18 23.44 9.45
C ASP A 166 16.03 22.21 10.35
N PRO A 167 17.13 21.69 10.92
CA PRO A 167 17.07 20.63 11.91
C PRO A 167 16.20 21.01 13.12
N PHE A 168 15.32 20.12 13.55
CA PHE A 168 14.44 20.35 14.68
C PHE A 168 14.43 19.21 15.69
N ALA A 169 13.99 19.47 16.92
CA ALA A 169 13.74 18.43 17.91
C ALA A 169 12.28 17.94 17.82
N TRP A 170 12.07 16.64 17.96
CA TRP A 170 10.76 16.01 18.11
C TRP A 170 10.66 15.33 19.47
N ASN A 171 9.82 15.87 20.35
CA ASN A 171 9.57 15.32 21.68
C ASN A 171 8.12 14.83 21.79
N GLY A 172 7.78 13.85 20.96
CA GLY A 172 6.48 13.19 20.95
C GLY A 172 6.31 12.22 22.11
N ARG A 173 5.11 11.62 22.18
CA ARG A 173 4.76 10.57 23.14
C ARG A 173 5.50 9.27 22.81
N TYR A 174 5.63 8.94 21.53
CA TYR A 174 6.22 7.67 21.07
C TYR A 174 7.63 7.82 20.52
N ASN A 175 7.96 8.97 19.93
CA ASN A 175 9.26 9.28 19.35
C ASN A 175 9.91 10.44 20.09
N LYS A 176 11.16 10.26 20.51
CA LYS A 176 11.96 11.29 21.17
C LYS A 176 13.29 11.47 20.42
N LEU A 177 13.30 12.38 19.47
CA LEU A 177 14.42 12.64 18.57
C LEU A 177 14.96 14.04 18.84
N ARG A 178 16.21 14.13 19.30
CA ARG A 178 16.84 15.41 19.60
C ARG A 178 17.09 16.25 18.35
N HIS A 179 17.37 15.59 17.23
CA HIS A 179 17.59 16.22 15.93
C HIS A 179 16.91 15.36 14.86
N VAL A 180 15.97 15.95 14.15
CA VAL A 180 15.35 15.44 12.92
C VAL A 180 15.88 16.32 11.80
N ASN A 181 16.55 15.69 10.84
CA ASN A 181 17.19 16.34 9.71
C ASN A 181 17.37 15.28 8.62
N ILE A 182 16.40 15.16 7.72
CA ILE A 182 16.41 14.11 6.70
C ILE A 182 17.27 14.53 5.51
N TRP A 183 18.02 13.56 4.98
CA TRP A 183 18.77 13.70 3.74
C TRP A 183 18.60 12.39 2.94
N PRO A 184 18.01 12.41 1.73
CA PRO A 184 17.59 13.59 0.96
C PRO A 184 16.27 14.22 1.43
N ARG A 185 15.98 15.42 0.93
CA ARG A 185 14.65 16.05 0.97
C ARG A 185 13.91 15.75 -0.34
N PRO A 186 12.56 15.62 -0.33
CA PRO A 186 11.81 15.36 -1.55
C PRO A 186 11.91 16.53 -2.54
N ILE A 187 11.74 16.23 -3.83
CA ILE A 187 11.60 17.23 -4.90
C ILE A 187 10.22 17.88 -4.82
N GLN A 188 9.18 17.07 -4.59
CA GLN A 188 7.81 17.53 -4.39
C GLN A 188 7.65 18.14 -2.99
N ASP A 189 6.86 19.22 -2.86
CA ASP A 189 6.67 19.94 -1.61
C ASP A 189 5.19 20.02 -1.18
N PRO A 190 4.73 19.12 -0.27
CA PRO A 190 5.28 17.79 0.01
C PRO A 190 4.89 16.78 -1.08
N PRO A 191 5.44 15.55 -1.07
CA PRO A 191 4.93 14.46 -1.90
C PRO A 191 3.42 14.23 -1.68
N PRO A 192 2.63 13.95 -2.74
CA PRO A 192 1.22 13.60 -2.59
C PRO A 192 1.03 12.38 -1.69
N ILE A 193 0.14 12.48 -0.71
CA ILE A 193 -0.19 11.38 0.20
C ILE A 193 -1.48 10.71 -0.21
N HIS A 194 -1.45 9.38 -0.20
CA HIS A 194 -2.58 8.50 -0.43
C HIS A 194 -2.81 7.60 0.78
N ILE A 195 -4.05 7.38 1.19
CA ILE A 195 -4.39 6.60 2.39
C ILE A 195 -5.25 5.41 1.99
N PRO A 196 -4.66 4.22 1.84
CA PRO A 196 -5.45 3.00 1.75
C PRO A 196 -6.10 2.64 3.08
N GLY A 197 -7.32 2.13 3.03
CA GLY A 197 -8.00 1.62 4.20
C GLY A 197 -9.11 0.63 3.90
N GLY A 198 -9.66 0.07 4.98
CA GLY A 198 -10.71 -0.95 4.95
C GLY A 198 -12.11 -0.43 5.29
N GLY A 199 -12.29 0.90 5.43
CA GLY A 199 -13.60 1.52 5.66
C GLY A 199 -13.90 2.02 7.09
N SER A 200 -12.88 2.17 7.95
CA SER A 200 -13.07 2.74 9.29
C SER A 200 -13.34 4.25 9.23
N VAL A 201 -14.33 4.73 9.99
CA VAL A 201 -14.70 6.16 10.06
C VAL A 201 -13.52 7.04 10.47
N GLU A 202 -12.66 6.57 11.37
CA GLU A 202 -11.48 7.30 11.83
C GLU A 202 -10.48 7.56 10.69
N THR A 203 -10.37 6.63 9.73
CA THR A 203 -9.53 6.84 8.54
C THR A 203 -10.20 7.82 7.57
N TYR A 204 -11.53 7.79 7.45
CA TYR A 204 -12.26 8.75 6.63
C TYR A 204 -12.06 10.17 7.16
N ASP A 205 -12.28 10.36 8.46
CA ASP A 205 -12.08 11.63 9.15
C ASP A 205 -10.65 12.12 8.99
N PHE A 206 -9.66 11.24 9.18
CA PHE A 206 -8.25 11.59 8.94
C PHE A 206 -7.97 12.06 7.50
N CYS A 207 -8.54 11.40 6.50
CA CYS A 207 -8.37 11.80 5.10
C CYS A 207 -9.06 13.14 4.81
N ILE A 208 -10.25 13.35 5.35
CA ILE A 208 -11.01 14.61 5.20
C ILE A 208 -10.24 15.78 5.82
N ASP A 209 -9.79 15.61 7.07
CA ASP A 209 -9.11 16.67 7.83
C ASP A 209 -7.78 17.08 7.20
N ASN A 210 -7.12 16.17 6.48
CA ASN A 210 -5.85 16.43 5.80
C ASN A 210 -5.98 16.64 4.28
N THR A 211 -7.20 16.58 3.72
CA THR A 211 -7.46 16.61 2.28
C THR A 211 -6.65 15.56 1.50
N TYR A 212 -6.57 14.33 2.02
CA TYR A 212 -5.88 13.22 1.35
C TYR A 212 -6.81 12.40 0.47
N SER A 213 -6.21 11.76 -0.53
CA SER A 213 -6.92 10.74 -1.30
C SER A 213 -7.06 9.47 -0.45
N TYR A 214 -8.29 8.99 -0.28
CA TYR A 214 -8.62 7.71 0.32
C TYR A 214 -8.73 6.62 -0.76
N SER A 215 -8.29 5.39 -0.49
CA SER A 215 -8.63 4.24 -1.34
C SER A 215 -9.07 3.04 -0.54
N TYR A 216 -10.17 2.42 -0.99
CA TYR A 216 -10.56 1.12 -0.52
C TYR A 216 -9.83 0.02 -1.29
N LEU A 217 -8.73 -0.48 -0.71
CA LEU A 217 -8.00 -1.62 -1.26
C LEU A 217 -8.63 -2.92 -0.76
N SER A 218 -9.60 -3.43 -1.49
CA SER A 218 -10.18 -4.75 -1.22
C SER A 218 -10.56 -5.47 -2.48
N PHE A 219 -10.45 -6.79 -2.40
CA PHE A 219 -10.78 -7.71 -3.46
C PHE A 219 -12.21 -8.25 -3.29
N SER A 220 -13.03 -7.71 -2.39
CA SER A 220 -14.41 -8.20 -2.16
C SER A 220 -15.43 -7.75 -3.24
N GLY A 221 -14.95 -7.29 -4.39
CA GLY A 221 -15.76 -6.91 -5.55
C GLY A 221 -16.51 -5.58 -5.41
N TYR A 222 -17.15 -5.17 -6.51
CA TYR A 222 -17.73 -3.84 -6.66
C TYR A 222 -18.90 -3.56 -5.70
N ILE A 223 -19.65 -4.58 -5.27
CA ILE A 223 -20.78 -4.40 -4.34
C ILE A 223 -20.28 -3.88 -3.00
N ARG A 224 -19.21 -4.48 -2.48
CA ARG A 224 -18.59 -4.04 -1.21
C ARG A 224 -17.92 -2.68 -1.38
N ALA A 225 -17.23 -2.46 -2.49
CA ALA A 225 -16.61 -1.18 -2.80
C ALA A 225 -17.65 -0.04 -2.84
N LYS A 226 -18.79 -0.26 -3.52
CA LYS A 226 -19.88 0.72 -3.58
C LYS A 226 -20.39 1.10 -2.19
N ALA A 227 -20.65 0.12 -1.32
CA ALA A 227 -21.15 0.40 0.03
C ALA A 227 -20.15 1.23 0.85
N LEU A 228 -18.85 0.93 0.77
CA LEU A 228 -17.83 1.66 1.53
C LEU A 228 -17.53 3.03 0.96
N MET A 229 -17.50 3.17 -0.37
CA MET A 229 -17.38 4.48 -1.02
C MET A 229 -18.58 5.36 -0.71
N GLN A 230 -19.80 4.81 -0.68
CA GLN A 230 -20.98 5.56 -0.26
C GLN A 230 -20.79 6.07 1.18
N GLY A 231 -20.38 5.21 2.11
CA GLY A 231 -20.12 5.63 3.49
C GLY A 231 -19.01 6.69 3.62
N TYR A 232 -17.98 6.66 2.76
CA TYR A 232 -16.97 7.72 2.71
C TYR A 232 -17.59 9.05 2.26
N TRP A 233 -18.36 9.04 1.17
CA TRP A 233 -18.98 10.26 0.63
C TRP A 233 -20.08 10.82 1.52
N ASP A 234 -20.85 9.97 2.17
CA ASP A 234 -21.81 10.38 3.21
C ASP A 234 -21.07 11.11 4.33
N ARG A 235 -19.91 10.57 4.76
CA ARG A 235 -19.09 11.19 5.79
C ARG A 235 -18.48 12.53 5.35
N VAL A 236 -18.06 12.64 4.08
CA VAL A 236 -17.59 13.91 3.47
C VAL A 236 -18.70 14.97 3.54
N ALA A 237 -19.93 14.62 3.17
CA ALA A 237 -21.08 15.52 3.23
C ALA A 237 -21.46 15.90 4.66
N GLU A 238 -21.52 14.94 5.59
CA GLU A 238 -21.80 15.19 7.02
C GLU A 238 -20.82 16.18 7.66
N ARG A 239 -19.55 16.11 7.25
CA ARG A 239 -18.46 16.93 7.79
C ARG A 239 -18.35 18.30 7.10
N ASN A 240 -19.13 18.57 6.05
CA ASN A 240 -18.95 19.73 5.16
C ASN A 240 -17.48 19.88 4.76
N ALA A 241 -16.91 18.81 4.22
CA ALA A 241 -15.49 18.73 3.94
C ALA A 241 -15.03 19.89 3.03
N PRO A 242 -13.81 20.43 3.24
CA PRO A 242 -13.29 21.53 2.43
C PRO A 242 -12.96 21.13 0.99
N ASP A 243 -12.86 19.83 0.70
CA ASP A 243 -12.54 19.27 -0.62
C ASP A 243 -13.48 18.10 -0.93
N GLU A 244 -14.36 18.32 -1.91
CA GLU A 244 -15.33 17.34 -2.41
C GLU A 244 -14.93 16.77 -3.78
N SER A 245 -13.65 16.94 -4.17
CA SER A 245 -13.18 16.47 -5.47
C SER A 245 -13.37 14.95 -5.61
N PRO A 246 -13.98 14.45 -6.71
CA PRO A 246 -14.20 13.02 -6.92
C PRO A 246 -12.89 12.23 -7.03
N TYR A 247 -11.75 12.90 -7.21
CA TYR A 247 -10.42 12.30 -7.24
C TYR A 247 -9.81 12.07 -5.84
N ARG A 248 -10.56 12.39 -4.77
CA ARG A 248 -10.17 12.11 -3.37
C ARG A 248 -10.58 10.73 -2.89
N ALA A 249 -11.28 9.93 -3.70
CA ALA A 249 -11.56 8.54 -3.37
C ALA A 249 -11.24 7.60 -4.54
N GLY A 250 -10.84 6.38 -4.22
CA GLY A 250 -10.69 5.29 -5.15
C GLY A 250 -11.03 3.94 -4.51
N PHE A 251 -11.13 2.90 -5.34
CA PHE A 251 -11.27 1.54 -4.86
C PHE A 251 -10.53 0.58 -5.81
N ALA A 252 -10.05 -0.53 -5.26
CA ALA A 252 -9.45 -1.60 -6.05
C ALA A 252 -10.54 -2.45 -6.71
N GLN A 253 -10.30 -2.87 -7.94
CA GLN A 253 -11.17 -3.76 -8.68
C GLN A 253 -10.34 -4.73 -9.53
N THR A 254 -10.61 -6.03 -9.37
CA THR A 254 -10.08 -7.05 -10.28
C THR A 254 -10.86 -6.98 -11.60
N ILE A 255 -10.14 -6.88 -12.71
CA ILE A 255 -10.70 -6.79 -14.06
C ILE A 255 -10.04 -7.87 -14.91
N CYS A 256 -10.86 -8.74 -15.50
CA CYS A 256 -10.46 -9.77 -16.45
C CYS A 256 -11.06 -9.41 -17.81
N VAL A 257 -10.24 -9.36 -18.87
CA VAL A 257 -10.68 -8.94 -20.21
C VAL A 257 -10.34 -10.02 -21.22
N ALA A 258 -11.33 -10.40 -22.03
CA ALA A 258 -11.22 -11.27 -23.20
C ALA A 258 -12.31 -10.89 -24.21
N ASP A 259 -12.34 -11.55 -25.37
CA ASP A 259 -13.32 -11.28 -26.44
C ASP A 259 -14.76 -11.62 -26.02
N THR A 260 -14.94 -12.57 -25.09
CA THR A 260 -16.23 -12.95 -24.52
C THR A 260 -16.10 -13.24 -23.01
N ASP A 261 -17.22 -13.20 -22.28
CA ASP A 261 -17.25 -13.57 -20.86
C ASP A 261 -16.85 -15.03 -20.65
N GLU A 262 -17.29 -15.94 -21.52
CA GLU A 262 -16.91 -17.36 -21.49
C GLU A 262 -15.39 -17.56 -21.64
N GLU A 263 -14.76 -16.79 -22.54
CA GLU A 263 -13.31 -16.83 -22.72
C GLU A 263 -12.58 -16.22 -21.52
N ALA A 264 -13.10 -15.14 -20.93
CA ALA A 264 -12.53 -14.56 -19.71
C ALA A 264 -12.59 -15.55 -18.54
N GLU A 265 -13.72 -16.24 -18.37
CA GLU A 265 -13.86 -17.29 -17.35
C GLU A 265 -12.85 -18.43 -17.61
N ARG A 266 -12.73 -18.90 -18.86
CA ARG A 266 -11.79 -19.95 -19.22
C ARG A 266 -10.33 -19.57 -18.94
N LEU A 267 -9.95 -18.33 -19.22
CA LEU A 267 -8.57 -17.84 -19.05
C LEU A 267 -8.22 -17.53 -17.60
N TYR A 268 -9.15 -17.00 -16.81
CA TYR A 268 -8.82 -16.36 -15.53
C TYR A 268 -9.47 -17.01 -14.29
N SER A 269 -10.51 -17.83 -14.44
CA SER A 269 -11.25 -18.38 -13.29
C SER A 269 -10.38 -19.16 -12.30
N GLU A 270 -9.45 -19.98 -12.80
CA GLU A 270 -8.51 -20.74 -11.96
C GLU A 270 -7.59 -19.82 -11.15
N HIS A 271 -7.06 -18.77 -11.79
CA HIS A 271 -6.17 -17.80 -11.14
C HIS A 271 -6.89 -16.93 -10.11
N VAL A 272 -8.11 -16.52 -10.43
CA VAL A 272 -8.97 -15.79 -9.49
C VAL A 272 -9.34 -16.70 -8.30
N SER A 273 -9.71 -17.95 -8.59
CA SER A 273 -9.99 -18.97 -7.57
C SER A 273 -8.79 -19.22 -6.66
N TYR A 274 -7.58 -19.35 -7.22
CA TYR A 274 -6.33 -19.48 -6.47
C TYR A 274 -6.18 -18.34 -5.45
N PHE A 275 -6.39 -17.10 -5.89
CA PHE A 275 -6.24 -15.93 -5.04
C PHE A 275 -7.21 -15.95 -3.86
N TYR A 276 -8.51 -16.14 -4.09
CA TYR A 276 -9.50 -16.16 -3.01
C TYR A 276 -9.39 -17.40 -2.12
N ASN A 277 -9.05 -18.55 -2.70
CA ASN A 277 -9.01 -19.80 -1.95
C ASN A 277 -7.69 -19.99 -1.20
N ARG A 278 -6.55 -19.50 -1.69
CA ARG A 278 -5.24 -19.70 -1.05
C ARG A 278 -4.69 -18.41 -0.47
N CYS A 279 -4.61 -17.34 -1.26
CA CYS A 279 -3.99 -16.09 -0.81
C CYS A 279 -4.84 -15.33 0.23
N LEU A 280 -6.16 -15.53 0.28
CA LEU A 280 -7.04 -14.93 1.28
C LEU A 280 -7.50 -15.92 2.37
N HIS A 281 -6.86 -17.08 2.49
CA HIS A 281 -7.11 -18.04 3.57
C HIS A 281 -6.39 -17.60 4.84
N VAL A 282 -7.13 -16.90 5.72
CA VAL A 282 -6.62 -16.34 6.98
C VAL A 282 -7.10 -17.13 8.19
#